data_AF-A0A061HIX2-F1
#
_entry.id   AF-A0A061HIX2-F1
#
_cell.length_a   1.000
_cell.length_b   1.000
_cell.length_c   1.000
_cell.angle_alpha   90.00
_cell.angle_beta   90.00
_cell.angle_gamma   90.00
#
_symmetry.space_group_name_H-M   'P 1'
#
loop_
_entity.id
_entity.type
_entity.pdbx_description
1 polymer ?
#
loop_
_entity_poly.entity_id
_entity_poly.type
_entity_poly.pdbx_seq_one_letter_code
_entity_poly.pdbx_strand_id
1 'polypeptide(L)'
;MLTPFLLLSAAVRLCLAAPSSEFTTDSRLATTALGGWYNSSTGLWDSTGWWNSANCMTTIGNLAAIEPRVNHDVFQVFENTLKQAPQYNEGAMKVVMPDFMIQTVHKGISSRPRHNPNGFINGFYDDEGWWALSWIQAYDITGRHEYLSAAVDIFNDMKKASTTPCGGIWWDRAQSYVNAIANELYLSVAAHLSNRVQGRERREYRQIAEDQWSWFQKSGMINADSTVNDGLTSTCRNNNGTIWSYNQAVVIGGLVELSKGSSDESYLGSFTTHASPTVAMMGLSLRVCSCAT
;
A
#
# COMPACT_ATOMS: atom_id res chain seq x y z
N MET A 1 -11.47 51.99 -51.10
CA MET A 1 -10.65 50.82 -50.74
C MET A 1 -10.98 50.45 -49.29
N LEU A 2 -11.71 49.36 -49.11
CA LEU A 2 -12.13 48.82 -47.81
C LEU A 2 -11.12 47.75 -47.38
N THR A 3 -10.59 47.83 -46.16
CA THR A 3 -9.88 46.75 -45.47
C THR A 3 -10.75 46.27 -44.30
N PRO A 4 -11.03 44.96 -44.16
CA PRO A 4 -11.82 44.46 -43.04
C PRO A 4 -10.90 44.12 -41.85
N PHE A 5 -11.33 44.51 -40.66
CA PHE A 5 -10.77 44.04 -39.39
C PHE A 5 -11.31 42.63 -39.11
N LEU A 6 -10.43 41.64 -39.10
CA LEU A 6 -10.70 40.29 -38.57
C LEU A 6 -10.47 40.31 -37.06
N LEU A 7 -11.54 40.25 -36.28
CA LEU A 7 -11.46 39.96 -34.84
C LEU A 7 -11.31 38.45 -34.66
N LEU A 8 -10.11 38.01 -34.29
CA LEU A 8 -9.82 36.64 -33.89
C LEU A 8 -10.26 36.44 -32.43
N SER A 9 -11.43 35.84 -32.21
CA SER A 9 -11.87 35.44 -30.87
C SER A 9 -11.15 34.16 -30.44
N ALA A 10 -10.17 34.26 -29.55
CA ALA A 10 -9.59 33.11 -28.88
C ALA A 10 -10.60 32.54 -27.86
N ALA A 11 -11.18 31.39 -28.15
CA ALA A 11 -12.00 30.66 -27.19
C ALA A 11 -11.08 30.00 -26.14
N VAL A 12 -10.98 30.61 -24.96
CA VAL A 12 -10.43 29.95 -23.77
C VAL A 12 -11.42 28.87 -23.36
N ARG A 13 -11.06 27.59 -23.56
CA ARG A 13 -11.81 26.47 -22.95
C ARG A 13 -11.48 26.45 -21.46
N LEU A 14 -12.39 26.97 -20.64
CA LEU A 14 -12.41 26.67 -19.22
C LEU A 14 -12.81 25.19 -19.08
N CYS A 15 -11.88 24.31 -18.69
CA CYS A 15 -12.26 23.02 -18.13
C CYS A 15 -12.90 23.30 -16.77
N LEU A 16 -14.23 23.29 -16.71
CA LEU A 16 -14.93 23.25 -15.43
C LEU A 16 -14.63 21.88 -14.80
N ALA A 17 -13.93 21.89 -13.66
CA ALA A 17 -13.82 20.70 -12.82
C ALA A 17 -15.22 20.30 -12.36
N ALA A 18 -15.55 19.01 -12.42
CA ALA A 18 -16.83 18.50 -11.95
C ALA A 18 -17.04 18.86 -10.46
N PRO A 19 -18.28 19.13 -10.02
CA PRO A 19 -18.56 19.45 -8.62
C PRO A 19 -18.21 18.27 -7.70
N SER A 20 -17.72 18.57 -6.49
CA SER A 20 -17.31 17.55 -5.50
C SER A 20 -18.41 16.54 -5.17
N SER A 21 -19.68 16.94 -5.23
CA SER A 21 -20.84 16.06 -5.02
C SER A 21 -21.00 14.96 -6.06
N GLU A 22 -20.54 15.20 -7.30
CA GLU A 22 -20.55 14.22 -8.39
C GLU A 22 -19.51 13.14 -8.11
N PHE A 23 -18.27 13.54 -7.78
CA PHE A 23 -17.21 12.59 -7.42
C PHE A 23 -17.53 11.71 -6.20
N THR A 24 -18.14 12.27 -5.15
CA THR A 24 -18.57 11.44 -4.00
C THR A 24 -19.70 10.50 -4.39
N THR A 25 -20.58 10.89 -5.31
CA THR A 25 -21.64 10.00 -5.81
C THR A 25 -21.07 8.83 -6.61
N ASP A 26 -20.16 9.12 -7.53
CA ASP A 26 -19.45 8.09 -8.30
C ASP A 26 -18.64 7.17 -7.39
N SER A 27 -17.97 7.73 -6.37
CA SER A 27 -17.22 6.94 -5.38
C SER A 27 -18.13 5.99 -4.60
N ARG A 28 -19.33 6.42 -4.20
CA ARG A 28 -20.30 5.53 -3.55
C ARG A 28 -20.76 4.41 -4.50
N LEU A 29 -21.03 4.72 -5.77
CA LEU A 29 -21.41 3.71 -6.77
C LEU A 29 -20.29 2.70 -7.01
N ALA A 30 -19.04 3.17 -7.10
CA ALA A 30 -17.86 2.32 -7.22
C ALA A 30 -17.67 1.42 -5.99
N THR A 31 -17.88 1.94 -4.78
CA THR A 31 -17.85 1.12 -3.56
C THR A 31 -18.97 0.10 -3.52
N THR A 32 -20.19 0.42 -3.98
CA THR A 32 -21.27 -0.56 -4.12
C THR A 32 -20.90 -1.67 -5.09
N ALA A 33 -20.32 -1.33 -6.26
CA ALA A 33 -19.83 -2.31 -7.21
C ALA A 33 -18.73 -3.19 -6.58
N LEU A 34 -17.77 -2.57 -5.88
CA LEU A 34 -16.71 -3.27 -5.16
C LEU A 34 -17.26 -4.24 -4.10
N GLY A 35 -18.32 -3.84 -3.39
CA GLY A 35 -19.02 -4.68 -2.43
C GLY A 35 -19.67 -5.92 -3.05
N GLY A 36 -19.98 -5.89 -4.35
CA GLY A 36 -20.51 -7.05 -5.08
C GLY A 36 -19.54 -8.24 -5.17
N TRP A 37 -18.24 -8.01 -4.98
CA TRP A 37 -17.23 -9.07 -4.87
C TRP A 37 -16.87 -9.41 -3.43
N TYR A 38 -17.41 -8.72 -2.42
CA TYR A 38 -17.12 -9.04 -1.03
C TYR A 38 -17.87 -10.31 -0.59
N ASN A 39 -17.12 -11.30 -0.16
CA ASN A 39 -17.65 -12.57 0.32
C ASN A 39 -17.71 -12.56 1.84
N SER A 40 -18.91 -12.38 2.39
CA SER A 40 -19.12 -12.31 3.84
C SER A 40 -18.78 -13.60 4.57
N SER A 41 -18.78 -14.76 3.90
CA SER A 41 -18.40 -16.04 4.51
C SER A 41 -16.90 -16.14 4.73
N THR A 42 -16.09 -15.55 3.85
CA THR A 42 -14.62 -15.57 3.95
C THR A 42 -14.05 -14.30 4.57
N GLY A 43 -14.78 -13.18 4.52
CA GLY A 43 -14.27 -11.87 4.91
C GLY A 43 -13.31 -11.26 3.90
N LEU A 44 -13.29 -11.75 2.65
CA LEU A 44 -12.36 -11.35 1.59
C LEU A 44 -13.12 -10.96 0.31
N TRP A 45 -12.44 -10.30 -0.63
CA TRP A 45 -12.99 -10.03 -1.97
C TRP A 45 -12.67 -11.19 -2.91
N ASP A 46 -13.72 -11.79 -3.48
CA ASP A 46 -13.61 -12.81 -4.51
C ASP A 46 -12.81 -12.27 -5.70
N SER A 47 -12.08 -13.14 -6.42
CA SER A 47 -11.17 -12.89 -7.55
C SER A 47 -9.81 -12.23 -7.27
N THR A 48 -9.63 -11.55 -6.14
CA THR A 48 -8.41 -10.72 -5.95
C THR A 48 -7.36 -11.39 -5.05
N GLY A 49 -7.76 -12.27 -4.14
CA GLY A 49 -6.84 -12.95 -3.23
C GLY A 49 -6.57 -12.19 -1.93
N TRP A 50 -5.60 -12.68 -1.15
CA TRP A 50 -5.37 -12.29 0.24
C TRP A 50 -4.96 -10.82 0.41
N TRP A 51 -3.80 -10.42 -0.13
CA TRP A 51 -3.26 -9.07 0.07
C TRP A 51 -4.01 -8.01 -0.76
N ASN A 52 -4.59 -8.38 -1.90
CA ASN A 52 -5.46 -7.48 -2.65
C ASN A 52 -6.74 -7.13 -1.88
N SER A 53 -7.27 -8.07 -1.08
CA SER A 53 -8.41 -7.78 -0.19
C SER A 53 -8.09 -6.70 0.84
N ALA A 54 -6.85 -6.62 1.33
CA ALA A 54 -6.42 -5.52 2.19
C ALA A 54 -6.50 -4.16 1.47
N ASN A 55 -6.15 -4.12 0.19
CA ASN A 55 -6.25 -2.90 -0.64
C ASN A 55 -7.71 -2.51 -0.92
N CYS A 56 -8.60 -3.48 -1.15
CA CYS A 56 -10.05 -3.24 -1.23
C CYS A 56 -10.57 -2.65 0.09
N MET A 57 -10.14 -3.20 1.22
CA MET A 57 -10.49 -2.72 2.55
C MET A 57 -10.00 -1.29 2.82
N THR A 58 -8.75 -0.97 2.47
CA THR A 58 -8.22 0.40 2.55
C THR A 58 -9.02 1.36 1.66
N THR A 59 -9.40 0.92 0.46
CA THR A 59 -10.18 1.74 -0.49
C THR A 59 -11.53 2.15 0.08
N ILE A 60 -12.29 1.21 0.64
CA ILE A 60 -13.59 1.53 1.26
C ILE A 60 -13.42 2.33 2.57
N GLY A 61 -12.32 2.12 3.30
CA GLY A 61 -11.97 2.90 4.49
C GLY A 61 -11.67 4.37 4.16
N ASN A 62 -10.96 4.62 3.06
CA ASN A 62 -10.69 5.97 2.57
C ASN A 62 -11.98 6.72 2.20
N LEU A 63 -12.96 6.04 1.59
CA LEU A 63 -14.27 6.66 1.34
C LEU A 63 -15.01 6.95 2.66
N ALA A 64 -15.04 5.99 3.58
CA ALA A 64 -15.68 6.17 4.89
C ALA A 64 -15.07 7.31 5.72
N ALA A 65 -13.79 7.63 5.52
CA ALA A 65 -13.15 8.79 6.16
C ALA A 65 -13.74 10.14 5.72
N ILE A 66 -14.31 10.23 4.51
CA ILE A 66 -14.83 11.48 3.93
C ILE A 66 -16.35 11.46 3.65
N GLU A 67 -16.99 10.29 3.76
CA GLU A 67 -18.40 10.08 3.47
C GLU A 67 -19.06 9.24 4.59
N PRO A 68 -19.56 9.89 5.66
CA PRO A 68 -20.14 9.18 6.80
C PRO A 68 -21.33 8.27 6.48
N ARG A 69 -22.00 8.49 5.33
CA ARG A 69 -23.17 7.68 4.91
C ARG A 69 -22.81 6.22 4.64
N VAL A 70 -21.55 5.90 4.32
CA VAL A 70 -21.13 4.51 4.07
C VAL A 70 -20.57 3.82 5.32
N ASN A 71 -20.40 4.54 6.43
CA ASN A 71 -19.69 4.04 7.61
C ASN A 71 -20.32 2.76 8.19
N HIS A 72 -21.66 2.68 8.23
CA HIS A 72 -22.34 1.50 8.76
C HIS A 72 -21.91 0.22 8.02
N ASP A 73 -21.99 0.24 6.69
CA ASP A 73 -21.69 -0.93 5.85
C ASP A 73 -20.19 -1.23 5.86
N VAL A 74 -19.33 -0.20 5.79
CA VAL A 74 -17.88 -0.36 5.83
C VAL A 74 -17.40 -0.93 7.16
N PHE A 75 -17.98 -0.51 8.29
CA PHE A 75 -17.59 -1.01 9.60
C PHE A 75 -18.01 -2.47 9.79
N GLN A 76 -19.18 -2.87 9.26
CA GLN A 76 -19.56 -4.29 9.21
C GLN A 76 -18.57 -5.14 8.42
N VAL A 77 -18.07 -4.62 7.28
CA VAL A 77 -17.01 -5.28 6.51
C VAL A 77 -15.74 -5.43 7.34
N PHE A 78 -15.29 -4.39 8.05
CA PHE A 78 -14.09 -4.48 8.90
C PHE A 78 -14.22 -5.51 10.01
N GLU A 79 -15.34 -5.51 10.73
CA GLU A 79 -15.62 -6.49 11.79
C GLU A 79 -15.64 -7.92 11.24
N ASN A 80 -16.34 -8.13 10.12
CA ASN A 80 -16.45 -9.45 9.52
C ASN A 80 -15.10 -9.93 8.97
N THR A 81 -14.35 -9.06 8.30
CA THR A 81 -13.01 -9.37 7.78
C THR A 81 -12.04 -9.70 8.91
N LEU A 82 -12.03 -8.94 10.01
CA LEU A 82 -11.16 -9.22 11.17
C LEU A 82 -11.41 -10.63 11.73
N LYS A 83 -12.67 -11.08 11.71
CA LYS A 83 -13.09 -12.37 12.26
C LYS A 83 -12.93 -13.54 11.29
N GLN A 84 -13.30 -13.37 10.02
CA GLN A 84 -13.40 -14.48 9.06
C GLN A 84 -12.13 -14.66 8.25
N ALA A 85 -11.52 -13.57 7.78
CA ALA A 85 -10.39 -13.63 6.85
C ALA A 85 -9.23 -14.50 7.35
N PRO A 86 -8.79 -14.44 8.64
CA PRO A 86 -7.70 -15.26 9.13
C PRO A 86 -7.82 -16.76 8.78
N GLN A 87 -9.04 -17.31 8.74
CA GLN A 87 -9.31 -18.72 8.45
C GLN A 87 -8.93 -19.14 7.01
N TYR A 88 -8.69 -18.17 6.12
CA TYR A 88 -8.38 -18.34 4.70
C TYR A 88 -7.01 -17.78 4.31
N ASN A 89 -6.19 -17.42 5.30
CA ASN A 89 -4.82 -16.97 5.10
C ASN A 89 -3.96 -18.06 4.42
N GLU A 90 -2.79 -17.73 3.87
CA GLU A 90 -1.83 -18.68 3.29
C GLU A 90 -2.36 -19.63 2.18
N GLY A 91 -3.34 -19.20 1.38
CA GLY A 91 -3.86 -19.97 0.24
C GLY A 91 -2.95 -19.99 -1.00
N ALA A 92 -1.94 -19.12 -1.05
CA ALA A 92 -1.08 -18.93 -2.22
C ALA A 92 0.36 -19.39 -1.96
N MET A 93 0.97 -19.99 -2.99
CA MET A 93 2.41 -20.23 -3.04
C MET A 93 3.02 -19.22 -4.02
N LYS A 94 4.02 -18.47 -3.58
CA LYS A 94 4.73 -17.53 -4.44
C LYS A 94 6.17 -18.00 -4.65
N VAL A 95 6.67 -17.82 -5.87
CA VAL A 95 8.03 -18.17 -6.26
C VAL A 95 8.67 -16.99 -6.97
N VAL A 96 9.89 -16.63 -6.58
CA VAL A 96 10.70 -15.63 -7.27
C VAL A 96 11.30 -16.28 -8.51
N MET A 97 10.97 -15.75 -9.68
CA MET A 97 11.50 -16.23 -10.96
C MET A 97 12.89 -15.61 -11.23
N PRO A 98 13.70 -16.17 -12.15
CA PRO A 98 15.04 -15.65 -12.45
C PRO A 98 15.09 -14.19 -12.92
N ASP A 99 13.99 -13.67 -13.46
CA ASP A 99 13.79 -12.27 -13.87
C ASP A 99 13.22 -11.40 -12.75
N PHE A 100 13.22 -11.89 -11.50
CA PHE A 100 12.65 -11.27 -10.30
C PHE A 100 11.12 -11.13 -10.29
N MET A 101 10.44 -11.60 -11.34
CA MET A 101 8.98 -11.62 -11.34
C MET A 101 8.47 -12.65 -10.34
N ILE A 102 7.37 -12.30 -9.65
CA ILE A 102 6.73 -13.22 -8.70
C ILE A 102 5.66 -14.04 -9.41
N GLN A 103 5.87 -15.35 -9.48
CA GLN A 103 4.83 -16.27 -9.90
C GLN A 103 3.98 -16.66 -8.69
N THR A 104 2.69 -16.37 -8.74
CA THR A 104 1.74 -16.77 -7.69
C THR A 104 0.88 -17.94 -8.15
N VAL A 105 0.95 -19.05 -7.42
CA VAL A 105 0.14 -20.24 -7.63
C VAL A 105 -0.93 -20.31 -6.55
N HIS A 106 -2.17 -20.07 -6.95
CA HIS A 106 -3.34 -20.13 -6.07
C HIS A 106 -3.95 -21.54 -6.07
N LYS A 107 -4.34 -22.05 -4.90
CA LYS A 107 -5.27 -23.20 -4.82
C LYS A 107 -6.75 -22.78 -4.73
N GLY A 108 -7.05 -21.51 -5.03
CA GLY A 108 -8.37 -20.88 -4.87
C GLY A 108 -8.57 -20.30 -3.45
N ILE A 109 -9.46 -19.31 -3.31
CA ILE A 109 -9.77 -18.62 -2.04
C ILE A 109 -10.44 -19.57 -1.00
N SER A 110 -10.89 -20.75 -1.45
CA SER A 110 -11.55 -21.77 -0.63
C SER A 110 -10.61 -22.82 -0.01
N SER A 111 -9.31 -22.78 -0.28
CA SER A 111 -8.37 -23.72 0.32
C SER A 111 -8.03 -23.30 1.74
N ARG A 112 -8.32 -24.16 2.73
CA ARG A 112 -7.85 -23.98 4.11
C ARG A 112 -6.31 -23.82 4.13
N PRO A 113 -5.78 -22.99 5.03
CA PRO A 113 -4.36 -22.66 5.11
C PRO A 113 -3.49 -23.91 5.25
N ARG A 114 -2.23 -23.83 4.77
CA ARG A 114 -1.23 -24.90 4.93
C ARG A 114 -0.80 -25.08 6.40
N HIS A 115 -0.99 -24.05 7.24
CA HIS A 115 -0.73 -24.04 8.68
C HIS A 115 -1.90 -23.41 9.47
N ASN A 116 -1.89 -23.48 10.81
CA ASN A 116 -2.89 -22.78 11.61
C ASN A 116 -2.57 -21.27 11.58
N PRO A 117 -3.42 -20.42 10.98
CA PRO A 117 -3.10 -19.02 10.79
C PRO A 117 -3.16 -18.30 12.13
N ASN A 118 -2.06 -17.62 12.50
CA ASN A 118 -2.06 -16.72 13.66
C ASN A 118 -2.59 -15.35 13.21
N GLY A 119 -3.90 -15.23 13.07
CA GLY A 119 -4.53 -14.01 12.59
C GLY A 119 -4.11 -13.67 11.16
N PHE A 120 -3.52 -12.49 10.98
CA PHE A 120 -3.12 -11.94 9.68
C PHE A 120 -1.63 -12.17 9.34
N ILE A 121 -0.88 -12.85 10.19
CA ILE A 121 0.52 -13.24 9.95
C ILE A 121 0.55 -14.38 8.93
N ASN A 122 1.39 -14.28 7.91
CA ASN A 122 1.48 -15.25 6.81
C ASN A 122 2.93 -15.43 6.30
N GLY A 123 3.13 -16.24 5.26
CA GLY A 123 4.47 -16.51 4.72
C GLY A 123 5.22 -15.33 4.05
N PHE A 124 4.56 -14.19 3.83
CA PHE A 124 5.01 -13.07 3.01
C PHE A 124 4.84 -11.72 3.73
N TYR A 125 5.94 -11.04 4.02
CA TYR A 125 5.93 -9.83 4.84
C TYR A 125 5.30 -8.61 4.12
N ASP A 126 5.23 -8.63 2.78
CA ASP A 126 4.49 -7.63 2.02
C ASP A 126 2.97 -7.79 2.18
N ASP A 127 2.44 -9.01 2.13
CA ASP A 127 1.02 -9.29 2.38
C ASP A 127 0.60 -8.79 3.77
N GLU A 128 1.45 -9.06 4.76
CA GLU A 128 1.33 -8.54 6.11
C GLU A 128 1.30 -7.01 6.15
N GLY A 129 2.27 -6.35 5.52
CA GLY A 129 2.33 -4.89 5.47
C GLY A 129 1.07 -4.25 4.88
N TRP A 130 0.48 -4.85 3.84
CA TRP A 130 -0.78 -4.39 3.27
C TRP A 130 -1.95 -4.47 4.27
N TRP A 131 -2.05 -5.58 5.02
CA TRP A 131 -3.05 -5.73 6.07
C TRP A 131 -2.81 -4.78 7.25
N ALA A 132 -1.55 -4.53 7.63
CA ALA A 132 -1.25 -3.58 8.69
C ALA A 132 -1.75 -2.17 8.33
N LEU A 133 -1.51 -1.71 7.10
CA LEU A 133 -2.03 -0.41 6.62
C LEU A 133 -3.57 -0.38 6.57
N SER A 134 -4.23 -1.46 6.17
CA SER A 134 -5.71 -1.50 6.16
C SER A 134 -6.29 -1.47 7.56
N TRP A 135 -5.68 -2.14 8.54
CA TRP A 135 -6.09 -2.10 9.94
C TRP A 135 -5.82 -0.75 10.60
N ILE A 136 -4.72 -0.09 10.24
CA ILE A 136 -4.46 1.30 10.63
C ILE A 136 -5.57 2.23 10.11
N GLN A 137 -5.95 2.09 8.84
CA GLN A 137 -7.03 2.88 8.25
C GLN A 137 -8.38 2.60 8.94
N ALA A 138 -8.64 1.35 9.32
CA ALA A 138 -9.82 0.98 10.08
C ALA A 138 -9.82 1.60 11.49
N TYR A 139 -8.68 1.59 12.18
CA TYR A 139 -8.53 2.28 13.45
C TYR A 139 -8.80 3.78 13.34
N ASP A 140 -8.25 4.45 12.32
CA ASP A 140 -8.40 5.90 12.16
C ASP A 140 -9.86 6.36 12.04
N ILE A 141 -10.72 5.54 11.42
CA ILE A 141 -12.12 5.92 11.18
C ILE A 141 -13.09 5.39 12.23
N THR A 142 -12.71 4.36 12.99
CA THR A 142 -13.57 3.74 14.01
C THR A 142 -13.16 4.06 15.45
N GLY A 143 -11.89 4.38 15.68
CA GLY A 143 -11.28 4.49 17.01
C GLY A 143 -11.16 3.16 17.76
N ARG A 144 -11.40 2.01 17.11
CA ARG A 144 -11.43 0.70 17.75
C ARG A 144 -10.04 0.09 17.87
N HIS A 145 -9.57 -0.08 19.10
CA HIS A 145 -8.20 -0.48 19.41
C HIS A 145 -7.81 -1.86 18.88
N GLU A 146 -8.74 -2.78 18.69
CA GLU A 146 -8.47 -4.11 18.11
C GLU A 146 -7.85 -4.02 16.71
N TYR A 147 -8.20 -3.02 15.91
CA TYR A 147 -7.60 -2.82 14.59
C TYR A 147 -6.16 -2.31 14.72
N LEU A 148 -5.91 -1.37 15.63
CA LEU A 148 -4.54 -0.93 15.91
C LEU A 148 -3.68 -2.07 16.47
N SER A 149 -4.24 -2.90 17.36
CA SER A 149 -3.57 -4.10 17.88
C SER A 149 -3.20 -5.08 16.77
N ALA A 150 -4.11 -5.34 15.82
CA ALA A 150 -3.82 -6.20 14.67
C ALA A 150 -2.63 -5.66 13.84
N ALA A 151 -2.58 -4.35 13.58
CA ALA A 151 -1.47 -3.73 12.87
C ALA A 151 -0.13 -3.82 13.65
N VAL A 152 -0.18 -3.65 14.97
CA VAL A 152 1.00 -3.80 15.86
C VAL A 152 1.52 -5.24 15.87
N ASP A 153 0.63 -6.23 15.96
CA ASP A 153 0.99 -7.65 15.93
C ASP A 153 1.68 -8.03 14.61
N ILE A 154 1.13 -7.56 13.49
CA ILE A 154 1.73 -7.75 12.17
C ILE A 154 3.12 -7.10 12.11
N PHE A 155 3.23 -5.82 12.51
CA PHE A 155 4.51 -5.11 12.45
C PHE A 155 5.58 -5.76 13.32
N ASN A 156 5.21 -6.25 14.50
CA ASN A 156 6.11 -7.02 15.38
C ASN A 156 6.63 -8.29 14.70
N ASP A 157 5.87 -8.88 13.78
CA ASP A 157 6.35 -9.99 12.98
C ASP A 157 7.29 -9.53 11.85
N MET A 158 6.92 -8.48 11.11
CA MET A 158 7.77 -7.87 10.08
C MET A 158 9.16 -7.48 10.61
N LYS A 159 9.26 -6.98 11.85
CA LYS A 159 10.55 -6.66 12.50
C LYS A 159 11.51 -7.86 12.55
N LYS A 160 11.00 -9.10 12.64
CA LYS A 160 11.83 -10.32 12.72
C LYS A 160 12.51 -10.64 11.39
N ALA A 161 12.05 -10.03 10.29
CA ALA A 161 12.59 -10.20 8.94
C ALA A 161 13.87 -9.42 8.67
N SER A 162 14.38 -8.64 9.64
CA SER A 162 15.51 -7.71 9.44
C SER A 162 16.90 -8.36 9.41
N THR A 163 16.98 -9.68 9.26
CA THR A 163 18.23 -10.47 9.32
C THR A 163 18.92 -10.60 7.96
N THR A 164 18.59 -9.75 7.00
CA THR A 164 19.13 -9.85 5.64
C THR A 164 20.61 -9.46 5.60
N PRO A 165 21.41 -10.02 4.66
CA PRO A 165 22.79 -9.60 4.46
C PRO A 165 22.91 -8.20 3.85
N CYS A 166 21.81 -7.63 3.33
CA CYS A 166 21.78 -6.34 2.65
C CYS A 166 21.25 -5.20 3.52
N GLY A 167 20.83 -5.49 4.75
CA GLY A 167 19.95 -4.61 5.53
C GLY A 167 18.50 -4.63 5.01
N GLY A 168 17.64 -3.81 5.60
CA GLY A 168 16.20 -3.89 5.33
C GLY A 168 15.60 -5.22 5.81
N ILE A 169 14.49 -5.65 5.21
CA ILE A 169 13.78 -6.88 5.56
C ILE A 169 13.65 -7.85 4.39
N TRP A 170 13.57 -9.13 4.71
CA TRP A 170 13.21 -10.19 3.77
C TRP A 170 11.77 -10.01 3.28
N TRP A 171 11.51 -10.42 2.04
CA TRP A 171 10.18 -10.45 1.45
C TRP A 171 9.32 -11.60 2.01
N ASP A 172 9.93 -12.75 2.27
CA ASP A 172 9.23 -13.96 2.69
C ASP A 172 9.98 -14.73 3.80
N ARG A 173 9.28 -15.69 4.42
CA ARG A 173 9.87 -16.55 5.47
C ARG A 173 10.99 -17.44 4.97
N ALA A 174 11.02 -17.77 3.68
CA ALA A 174 12.10 -18.54 3.08
C ALA A 174 13.37 -17.72 2.82
N GLN A 175 13.35 -16.40 3.11
CA GLN A 175 14.49 -15.50 2.94
C GLN A 175 14.99 -15.51 1.49
N SER A 176 14.06 -15.53 0.54
CA SER A 176 14.37 -15.70 -0.88
C SER A 176 14.77 -14.40 -1.56
N TYR A 177 14.28 -13.25 -1.05
CA TYR A 177 14.42 -11.98 -1.75
C TYR A 177 14.34 -10.77 -0.83
N VAL A 178 15.12 -9.73 -1.11
CA VAL A 178 15.03 -8.40 -0.50
C VAL A 178 14.52 -7.45 -1.59
N ASN A 179 13.22 -7.17 -1.55
CA ASN A 179 12.56 -6.35 -2.56
C ASN A 179 12.08 -5.01 -1.99
N ALA A 180 11.76 -4.09 -2.89
CA ALA A 180 11.34 -2.74 -2.55
C ALA A 180 10.06 -2.78 -1.69
N ILE A 181 9.01 -3.49 -2.14
CA ILE A 181 7.71 -3.42 -1.48
C ILE A 181 7.70 -3.83 -0.01
N ALA A 182 8.34 -4.95 0.36
CA ALA A 182 8.36 -5.37 1.76
C ALA A 182 9.01 -4.28 2.63
N ASN A 183 10.07 -3.66 2.11
CA ASN A 183 10.82 -2.62 2.79
C ASN A 183 10.09 -1.27 2.85
N GLU A 184 9.33 -0.92 1.81
CA GLU A 184 8.51 0.29 1.76
C GLU A 184 7.30 0.17 2.68
N LEU A 185 6.65 -1.00 2.72
CA LEU A 185 5.56 -1.27 3.66
C LEU A 185 6.05 -1.27 5.10
N TYR A 186 7.23 -1.85 5.37
CA TYR A 186 7.83 -1.80 6.70
C TYR A 186 8.09 -0.36 7.15
N LEU A 187 8.64 0.48 6.27
CA LEU A 187 8.79 1.93 6.52
C LEU A 187 7.42 2.58 6.79
N SER A 188 6.47 2.36 5.90
CA SER A 188 5.15 3.00 5.94
C SER A 188 4.38 2.64 7.20
N VAL A 189 4.29 1.35 7.54
CA VAL A 189 3.62 0.88 8.75
C VAL A 189 4.28 1.46 10.00
N ALA A 190 5.62 1.49 10.07
CA ALA A 190 6.34 2.11 11.19
C ALA A 190 5.98 3.61 11.33
N ALA A 191 5.99 4.35 10.23
CA ALA A 191 5.62 5.77 10.22
C ALA A 191 4.18 5.98 10.70
N HIS A 192 3.23 5.18 10.18
CA HIS A 192 1.83 5.24 10.58
C HIS A 192 1.62 4.90 12.06
N LEU A 193 2.23 3.82 12.57
CA LEU A 193 2.13 3.44 13.98
C LEU A 193 2.70 4.55 14.88
N SER A 194 3.81 5.18 14.50
CA SER A 194 4.42 6.27 15.27
C SER A 194 3.49 7.47 15.50
N ASN A 195 2.51 7.69 14.62
CA ASN A 195 1.53 8.76 14.77
C ASN A 195 0.28 8.36 15.58
N ARG A 196 0.11 7.06 15.87
CA ARG A 196 -1.11 6.51 16.50
C ARG A 196 -0.88 5.91 17.89
N VAL A 197 0.36 5.55 18.21
CA VAL A 197 0.75 5.15 19.57
C VAL A 197 1.43 6.29 20.33
N GLN A 198 1.69 6.10 21.63
CA GLN A 198 2.24 7.14 22.50
C GLN A 198 3.53 6.68 23.21
N GLY A 199 4.15 7.59 23.95
CA GLY A 199 5.24 7.26 24.86
C GLY A 199 6.48 6.66 24.18
N ARG A 200 6.95 5.53 24.70
CA ARG A 200 8.17 4.85 24.22
C ARG A 200 7.97 4.22 22.85
N GLU A 201 6.83 3.55 22.63
CA GLU A 201 6.54 2.86 21.38
C GLU A 201 6.51 3.83 20.20
N ARG A 202 5.94 5.03 20.40
CA ARG A 202 5.98 6.12 19.41
C ARG A 202 7.39 6.43 18.93
N ARG A 203 8.33 6.59 19.87
CA ARG A 203 9.73 6.89 19.55
C ARG A 203 10.40 5.72 18.85
N GLU A 204 10.08 4.49 19.27
CA GLU A 204 10.64 3.28 18.66
C GLU A 204 10.18 3.12 17.20
N TYR A 205 8.88 3.18 16.92
CA TYR A 205 8.37 3.08 15.55
C TYR A 205 8.90 4.20 14.66
N ARG A 206 8.99 5.41 15.20
CA ARG A 206 9.57 6.53 14.47
C ARG A 206 11.03 6.27 14.11
N GLN A 207 11.85 5.87 15.09
CA GLN A 207 13.26 5.57 14.85
C GLN A 207 13.40 4.47 13.79
N ILE A 208 12.57 3.41 13.87
CA ILE A 208 12.56 2.35 12.86
C ILE A 208 12.25 2.91 11.47
N ALA A 209 11.25 3.79 11.32
CA ALA A 209 10.90 4.40 10.04
C ALA A 209 12.04 5.28 9.49
N GLU A 210 12.70 6.06 10.34
CA GLU A 210 13.83 6.93 9.98
C GLU A 210 15.06 6.09 9.56
N ASP A 211 15.39 5.05 10.33
CA ASP A 211 16.50 4.14 10.02
C ASP A 211 16.23 3.37 8.72
N GLN A 212 15.00 2.89 8.55
CA GLN A 212 14.58 2.18 7.35
C GLN A 212 14.62 3.09 6.12
N TRP A 213 14.19 4.36 6.24
CA TRP A 213 14.33 5.32 5.15
C TRP A 213 15.80 5.59 4.80
N SER A 214 16.65 5.80 5.81
CA SER A 214 18.07 6.02 5.57
C SER A 214 18.73 4.83 4.86
N TRP A 215 18.36 3.61 5.24
CA TRP A 215 18.80 2.41 4.53
C TRP A 215 18.26 2.36 3.11
N PHE A 216 16.96 2.62 2.91
CA PHE A 216 16.30 2.52 1.60
C PHE A 216 16.96 3.45 0.58
N GLN A 217 17.27 4.69 0.98
CA GLN A 217 18.01 5.66 0.15
C GLN A 217 19.41 5.16 -0.26
N LYS A 218 20.07 4.37 0.59
CA LYS A 218 21.43 3.85 0.36
C LYS A 218 21.44 2.47 -0.30
N SER A 219 20.30 1.78 -0.34
CA SER A 219 20.16 0.43 -0.90
C SER A 219 20.54 0.35 -2.38
N GLY A 220 20.40 1.47 -3.10
CA GLY A 220 20.55 1.56 -4.55
C GLY A 220 19.27 1.25 -5.33
N MET A 221 18.15 0.87 -4.68
CA MET A 221 16.88 0.61 -5.37
C MET A 221 16.25 1.87 -5.99
N ILE A 222 16.55 3.06 -5.46
CA ILE A 222 16.23 4.33 -6.10
C ILE A 222 17.25 4.57 -7.23
N ASN A 223 16.80 4.57 -8.48
CA ASN A 223 17.66 4.77 -9.64
C ASN A 223 17.89 6.25 -9.99
N ALA A 224 18.67 6.48 -11.05
CA ALA A 224 19.05 7.82 -11.51
C ALA A 224 17.84 8.69 -11.90
N ASP A 225 16.73 8.08 -12.32
CA ASP A 225 15.49 8.79 -12.65
C ASP A 225 14.62 9.07 -11.41
N SER A 226 15.15 8.82 -10.21
CA SER A 226 14.45 8.94 -8.92
C SER A 226 13.22 8.04 -8.79
N THR A 227 13.17 6.95 -9.57
CA THR A 227 12.17 5.89 -9.47
C THR A 227 12.74 4.66 -8.76
N VAL A 228 11.88 3.82 -8.22
CA VAL A 228 12.25 2.63 -7.44
C VAL A 228 12.18 1.38 -8.31
N ASN A 229 13.30 0.67 -8.44
CA ASN A 229 13.37 -0.67 -9.01
C ASN A 229 12.91 -1.75 -8.02
N ASP A 230 12.54 -2.91 -8.55
CA ASP A 230 11.89 -3.98 -7.81
C ASP A 230 12.66 -4.49 -6.58
N GLY A 231 14.00 -4.56 -6.60
CA GLY A 231 14.72 -5.09 -5.46
C GLY A 231 16.23 -5.21 -5.61
N LEU A 232 16.80 -6.05 -4.75
CA LEU A 232 18.24 -6.29 -4.66
C LEU A 232 18.61 -7.71 -5.10
N THR A 233 19.76 -7.83 -5.77
CA THR A 233 20.41 -9.12 -6.01
C THR A 233 21.00 -9.70 -4.71
N SER A 234 21.43 -10.96 -4.75
CA SER A 234 22.10 -11.63 -3.63
C SER A 234 23.42 -10.97 -3.18
N THR A 235 23.99 -10.08 -4.00
CA THR A 235 25.18 -9.28 -3.67
C THR A 235 24.85 -7.84 -3.27
N CYS A 236 23.59 -7.58 -2.91
CA CYS A 236 23.10 -6.30 -2.43
C CYS A 236 23.28 -5.16 -3.44
N ARG A 237 23.01 -5.45 -4.72
CA ARG A 237 22.98 -4.47 -5.80
C ARG A 237 21.58 -4.34 -6.34
N ASN A 238 21.22 -3.15 -6.83
CA ASN A 238 19.96 -2.95 -7.55
C ASN A 238 19.86 -3.97 -8.70
N ASN A 239 18.74 -4.69 -8.75
CA ASN A 239 18.49 -5.69 -9.78
C ASN A 239 18.11 -5.10 -11.14
N ASN A 240 17.89 -3.78 -11.22
CA ASN A 240 17.33 -3.06 -12.36
C ASN A 240 16.00 -3.66 -12.85
N GLY A 241 15.25 -4.27 -11.92
CA GLY A 241 13.96 -4.91 -12.18
C GLY A 241 12.87 -3.91 -12.51
N THR A 242 11.68 -4.44 -12.79
CA THR A 242 10.49 -3.65 -13.15
C THR A 242 10.26 -2.49 -12.19
N ILE A 243 10.00 -1.31 -12.76
CA ILE A 243 9.55 -0.15 -12.01
C ILE A 243 8.04 -0.26 -11.87
N TRP A 244 7.58 -0.57 -10.66
CA TRP A 244 6.15 -0.67 -10.36
C TRP A 244 5.61 0.63 -9.79
N SER A 245 4.38 0.98 -10.16
CA SER A 245 3.71 2.19 -9.66
C SER A 245 3.50 2.18 -8.16
N TYR A 246 3.14 1.04 -7.59
CA TYR A 246 2.89 0.92 -6.17
C TYR A 246 4.16 1.11 -5.34
N ASN A 247 5.33 0.68 -5.83
CA ASN A 247 6.60 0.94 -5.14
C ASN A 247 6.85 2.44 -4.97
N GLN A 248 6.51 3.23 -5.99
CA GLN A 248 6.63 4.68 -5.91
C GLN A 248 5.63 5.25 -4.89
N ALA A 249 4.39 4.79 -4.94
CA ALA A 249 3.31 5.34 -4.12
C ALA A 249 3.46 5.01 -2.62
N VAL A 250 3.84 3.77 -2.28
CA VAL A 250 3.93 3.33 -0.88
C VAL A 250 5.04 4.07 -0.14
N VAL A 251 6.23 4.20 -0.75
CA VAL A 251 7.34 4.93 -0.13
C VAL A 251 6.99 6.41 0.04
N ILE A 252 6.36 7.03 -0.96
CA ILE A 252 5.86 8.42 -0.90
C ILE A 252 4.86 8.58 0.26
N GLY A 253 3.89 7.67 0.37
CA GLY A 253 2.89 7.69 1.44
C GLY A 253 3.53 7.58 2.84
N GLY A 254 4.49 6.66 3.00
CA GLY A 254 5.23 6.50 4.26
C GLY A 254 6.03 7.74 4.65
N LEU A 255 6.67 8.42 3.69
CA LEU A 255 7.40 9.67 3.95
C LEU A 255 6.48 10.83 4.32
N VAL A 256 5.33 10.96 3.65
CA VAL A 256 4.30 11.94 4.02
C VAL A 256 3.83 11.67 5.44
N GLU A 257 3.58 10.41 5.79
CA GLU A 257 3.15 10.05 7.14
C GLU A 257 4.24 10.36 8.19
N LEU A 258 5.49 10.02 7.91
CA LEU A 258 6.63 10.31 8.79
C LEU A 258 6.80 11.82 9.02
N SER A 259 6.56 12.64 7.99
CA SER A 259 6.64 14.10 8.07
C SER A 259 5.61 14.71 9.03
N LYS A 260 4.42 14.11 9.19
CA LYS A 260 3.36 14.64 10.08
C LYS A 260 3.79 14.70 11.56
N GLY A 261 4.72 13.84 11.96
CA GLY A 261 5.29 13.84 13.30
C GLY A 261 6.59 14.63 13.41
N SER A 262 7.20 15.05 12.30
CA SER A 262 8.54 15.61 12.24
C SER A 262 8.54 17.11 11.95
N SER A 263 9.46 17.86 12.56
CA SER A 263 9.78 19.22 12.11
C SER A 263 10.86 19.26 11.02
N ASP A 264 11.33 18.10 10.56
CA ASP A 264 12.32 17.97 9.50
C ASP A 264 11.63 18.03 8.12
N GLU A 265 11.81 19.16 7.42
CA GLU A 265 11.25 19.40 6.09
C GLU A 265 11.92 18.56 4.99
N SER A 266 13.05 17.89 5.27
CA SER A 266 13.75 17.08 4.27
C SER A 266 12.90 15.91 3.74
N TYR A 267 11.98 15.37 4.55
CA TYR A 267 11.02 14.35 4.11
C TYR A 267 10.04 14.89 3.06
N LEU A 268 9.63 16.16 3.17
CA LEU A 268 8.80 16.83 2.17
C LEU A 268 9.62 17.18 0.91
N GLY A 269 10.90 17.50 1.07
CA GLY A 269 11.85 17.63 -0.04
C GLY A 269 12.02 16.33 -0.83
N SER A 270 12.24 15.19 -0.14
CA SER A 270 12.26 13.87 -0.77
C SER A 270 10.93 13.53 -1.44
N PHE A 271 9.79 13.85 -0.81
CA PHE A 271 8.47 13.75 -1.44
C PHE A 271 8.41 14.48 -2.78
N THR A 272 8.78 15.75 -2.85
CA THR A 272 8.71 16.53 -4.11
C THR A 272 9.63 15.98 -5.21
N THR A 273 10.78 15.45 -4.81
CA THR A 273 11.76 14.83 -5.73
C THR A 273 11.21 13.53 -6.32
N HIS A 274 10.51 12.70 -5.54
CA HIS A 274 9.95 11.42 -6.00
C HIS A 274 8.55 11.53 -6.60
N ALA A 275 7.74 12.51 -6.19
CA ALA A 275 6.37 12.69 -6.67
C ALA A 275 6.33 13.13 -8.14
N SER A 276 7.28 13.95 -8.60
CA SER A 276 7.27 14.48 -9.97
C SER A 276 7.51 13.38 -11.05
N PRO A 277 8.53 12.50 -10.92
CA PRO A 277 8.68 11.34 -11.81
C PRO A 277 7.51 10.36 -11.70
N THR A 278 6.92 10.19 -10.51
CA THR A 278 5.77 9.30 -10.29
C THR A 278 4.55 9.76 -11.08
N VAL A 279 4.22 11.05 -11.03
CA VAL A 279 3.12 11.64 -11.81
C VAL A 279 3.39 11.52 -13.32
N ALA A 280 4.63 11.74 -13.76
CA ALA A 280 5.01 11.57 -15.16
C ALA A 280 4.86 10.10 -15.63
N MET A 281 5.30 9.14 -14.82
CA MET A 281 5.17 7.70 -15.10
C MET A 281 3.70 7.28 -15.19
N MET A 282 2.87 7.71 -14.24
CA MET A 282 1.43 7.43 -14.23
C MET A 282 0.68 8.09 -15.40
N GLY A 283 1.22 9.17 -15.96
CA GLY A 283 0.69 9.83 -17.17
C GLY A 283 1.09 9.20 -18.50
N LEU A 284 2.15 8.36 -18.54
CA LEU A 284 2.76 7.87 -19.78
C LEU A 284 2.61 6.35 -20.04
N SER A 285 2.31 5.52 -19.04
CA SER A 285 2.01 4.10 -19.27
C SER A 285 1.34 3.45 -18.05
N LEU A 286 0.04 3.17 -18.14
CA LEU A 286 -0.65 2.29 -17.19
C LEU A 286 -0.17 0.85 -17.41
N ARG A 287 0.94 0.47 -16.79
CA ARG A 287 1.17 -0.93 -16.39
C ARG A 287 0.72 -1.10 -14.94
N VAL A 288 -0.59 -0.95 -14.75
CA VAL A 288 -1.27 -1.53 -13.59
C VAL A 288 -1.41 -3.01 -13.93
N CYS A 289 -0.98 -3.90 -13.03
CA CYS A 289 -1.21 -5.31 -13.25
C CYS A 289 -2.73 -5.51 -13.40
N SER A 290 -3.12 -6.00 -14.56
CA SER A 290 -4.47 -6.48 -14.83
C SER A 290 -4.82 -7.47 -13.72
N CYS A 291 -5.94 -7.26 -13.03
CA CYS A 291 -6.71 -8.37 -12.49
C CYS A 291 -7.02 -9.27 -13.69
N ALA A 292 -6.15 -10.24 -13.95
CA ALA A 292 -6.46 -11.32 -14.87
C ALA A 292 -7.34 -12.29 -14.09
N THR A 293 -8.56 -12.44 -14.61
CA THR A 293 -9.55 -13.48 -14.30
C THR A 293 -8.96 -14.86 -14.08
#